data_AF-A0A1J5WJF1-F1
#
_entry.id   AF-A0A1J5WJF1-F1
#
_cell.length_a   1.000
_cell.length_b   1.000
_cell.length_c   1.000
_cell.angle_alpha   90.00
_cell.angle_beta   90.00
_cell.angle_gamma   90.00
#
_symmetry.space_group_name_H-M   'P 1'
#
loop_
_entity.id
_entity.type
_entity.pdbx_description
1 polymer ?
#
loop_
_entity_poly.entity_id
_entity_poly.type
_entity_poly.pdbx_seq_one_letter_code
_entity_poly.pdbx_strand_id
1 'polypeptide(L)'
;MTHENTLRLLKKTNWPQKTNIDTDAIQKLSQILRDSAKENTHTRLPSPLDEMYSQVKLRLFFHFVKKDSLIGIAQPEWVFTFIVSVFEQTRPLLQSLHGDETNTEQLNTFYTQIADLPFLLLKRNYGCVRGKGKYIAAWISASVEFTKITREDLGIVAEQNCVSLLLSSTQNTHRWTSHIKKTAENEYEKLCTAHLGWNRLADAELFRVSFMQIINHVTAQYTLLGPEWNALKAGVLVTVQLALLKSLHQKIEFDVPLFIENKNDVSCLCCLAATSSKMALSLLELGEQLSFCELAEEPPVTDLFHASQMDLPGTVFNAAAENFATQSRSLLMKIALNYFRPIKAVLVPVLSRFHYERLAEKTRERTHLLSKETETFCDMFSDAAGLLQKSLSASAFKNITEMLVGLITDWILSEWLPKKPYCLRLALADLSRIHSALQEKTGCALLKLGEVCKLIGMDDSTLQRIKEKTKTEDMFEISSVLDSYGIAELSLDECEMVIDGSLL
;
A
#
# COMPACT_ATOMS: atom_id res chain seq x y z
N MET A 1 24.89 51.58 -23.27
CA MET A 1 23.68 52.40 -22.97
C MET A 1 23.38 52.29 -21.48
N THR A 2 22.90 53.36 -20.82
CA THR A 2 23.06 53.52 -19.36
C THR A 2 21.95 52.90 -18.51
N HIS A 3 22.33 52.50 -17.29
CA HIS A 3 21.47 52.09 -16.16
C HIS A 3 20.21 52.95 -15.98
N GLU A 4 20.31 54.26 -16.24
CA GLU A 4 19.20 55.23 -16.16
C GLU A 4 18.08 54.97 -17.20
N ASN A 5 18.43 54.40 -18.37
CA ASN A 5 17.46 54.06 -19.41
C ASN A 5 16.62 52.83 -19.04
N THR A 6 17.23 51.80 -18.43
CA THR A 6 16.51 50.61 -17.93
C THR A 6 15.52 51.01 -16.84
N LEU A 7 15.97 51.82 -15.88
CA LEU A 7 15.12 52.38 -14.80
C LEU A 7 13.96 53.23 -15.34
N ARG A 8 14.23 54.12 -16.31
CA ARG A 8 13.16 54.92 -16.96
C ARG A 8 12.17 54.03 -17.70
N LEU A 9 12.65 52.99 -18.40
CA LEU A 9 11.79 52.11 -19.17
C LEU A 9 10.89 51.28 -18.25
N LEU A 10 11.42 50.68 -17.18
CA LEU A 10 10.66 49.92 -16.18
C LEU A 10 9.61 50.78 -15.47
N LYS A 11 9.95 52.03 -15.13
CA LYS A 11 9.00 52.99 -14.56
C LYS A 11 7.92 53.40 -15.56
N LYS A 12 8.27 53.66 -16.82
CA LYS A 12 7.34 54.08 -17.88
C LYS A 12 6.34 52.97 -18.25
N THR A 13 6.74 51.70 -18.15
CA THR A 13 5.88 50.55 -18.45
C THR A 13 5.07 50.07 -17.24
N ASN A 14 5.24 50.66 -16.05
CA ASN A 14 4.68 50.19 -14.79
C ASN A 14 4.99 48.71 -14.50
N TRP A 15 6.07 48.19 -15.06
CA TRP A 15 6.43 46.77 -14.97
C TRP A 15 6.58 46.31 -13.50
N PRO A 16 5.99 45.17 -13.09
CA PRO A 16 5.40 44.13 -13.95
C PRO A 16 3.86 44.24 -14.20
N GLN A 17 3.17 45.29 -13.74
CA GLN A 17 1.69 45.36 -13.67
C GLN A 17 0.89 45.42 -14.99
N LYS A 18 1.49 45.76 -16.14
CA LYS A 18 0.72 45.82 -17.40
C LYS A 18 0.60 44.41 -17.99
N THR A 19 -0.60 43.84 -17.96
CA THR A 19 -0.93 42.58 -18.67
C THR A 19 -0.74 42.69 -20.18
N ASN A 20 -0.86 43.91 -20.74
CA ASN A 20 -0.41 44.25 -22.09
C ASN A 20 0.91 45.00 -22.01
N ILE A 21 2.01 44.28 -21.76
CA ILE A 21 3.34 44.84 -22.01
C ILE A 21 3.45 44.98 -23.53
N ASP A 22 3.58 46.23 -23.99
CA ASP A 22 3.82 46.58 -25.39
C ASP A 22 4.98 45.71 -25.92
N THR A 23 4.75 44.95 -26.98
CA THR A 23 5.72 43.99 -27.56
C THR A 23 7.04 44.69 -27.88
N ASP A 24 6.97 45.97 -28.26
CA ASP A 24 8.11 46.86 -28.48
C ASP A 24 8.92 47.13 -27.22
N ALA A 25 8.28 47.23 -26.06
CA ALA A 25 8.96 47.44 -24.77
C ALA A 25 9.64 46.15 -24.28
N ILE A 26 9.03 44.98 -24.53
CA ILE A 26 9.68 43.68 -24.29
C ILE A 26 10.91 43.55 -25.19
N GLN A 27 10.77 43.79 -26.49
CA GLN A 27 11.90 43.72 -27.43
C GLN A 27 13.03 44.68 -27.04
N LYS A 28 12.72 45.90 -26.60
CA LYS A 28 13.72 46.85 -26.09
C LYS A 28 14.41 46.37 -24.82
N LEU A 29 13.68 45.80 -23.86
CA LEU A 29 14.27 45.21 -22.65
C LEU A 29 15.16 44.01 -22.98
N SER A 30 14.69 43.12 -23.86
CA SER A 30 15.46 41.96 -24.31
C SER A 30 16.72 42.36 -25.06
N GLN A 31 16.64 43.41 -25.88
CA GLN A 31 17.81 43.97 -26.57
C GLN A 31 18.82 44.57 -25.57
N ILE A 32 18.35 45.35 -24.58
CA ILE A 32 19.21 45.90 -23.51
C ILE A 32 19.89 44.77 -22.72
N LEU A 33 19.17 43.69 -22.43
CA LEU A 33 19.71 42.51 -21.73
C LEU A 33 20.78 41.81 -22.57
N ARG A 34 20.52 41.56 -23.85
CA ARG A 34 21.48 40.95 -24.79
C ARG A 34 22.73 41.81 -24.96
N ASP A 35 22.57 43.13 -25.06
CA ASP A 35 23.68 44.07 -25.22
C ASP A 35 24.50 44.17 -23.92
N SER A 36 23.84 44.16 -22.75
CA SER A 36 24.51 44.17 -21.45
C SER A 36 25.26 42.87 -21.16
N ALA A 37 24.72 41.71 -21.57
CA ALA A 37 25.40 40.42 -21.44
C ALA A 37 26.70 40.35 -22.25
N LYS A 38 26.78 41.07 -23.38
CA LYS A 38 28.01 41.18 -24.20
C LYS A 38 29.04 42.16 -23.64
N GLU A 39 28.60 43.20 -22.92
CA GLU A 39 29.48 44.24 -22.34
C GLU A 39 29.99 43.93 -20.92
N ASN A 40 29.38 42.98 -20.20
CA ASN A 40 29.61 42.76 -18.76
C ASN A 40 30.91 42.00 -18.38
N THR A 41 31.88 41.83 -19.28
CA THR A 41 33.18 41.25 -18.92
C THR A 41 34.08 42.21 -18.12
N HIS A 42 33.77 43.52 -18.06
CA HIS A 42 34.73 44.50 -17.49
C HIS A 42 34.18 45.64 -16.60
N THR A 43 32.88 45.73 -16.28
CA THR A 43 32.38 46.84 -15.41
C THR A 43 31.39 46.40 -14.32
N ARG A 44 31.54 46.98 -13.11
CA ARG A 44 30.73 46.75 -11.89
C ARG A 44 29.34 47.43 -11.92
N LEU A 45 28.67 47.49 -13.06
CA LEU A 45 27.32 48.08 -13.14
C LEU A 45 26.27 47.01 -12.77
N PRO A 46 25.22 47.35 -12.00
CA PRO A 46 24.16 46.41 -11.69
C PRO A 46 23.45 45.97 -12.97
N SER A 47 23.24 44.66 -13.10
CA SER A 47 22.57 44.05 -14.24
C SER A 47 21.14 44.60 -14.38
N PRO A 48 20.58 44.71 -15.60
CA PRO A 48 19.16 45.02 -15.76
C PRO A 48 18.23 44.08 -14.97
N LEU A 49 18.66 42.82 -14.73
CA LEU A 49 17.96 41.87 -13.87
C LEU A 49 17.98 42.28 -12.38
N ASP A 50 19.08 42.85 -11.88
CA ASP A 50 19.18 43.34 -10.49
C ASP A 50 18.17 44.48 -10.23
N GLU A 51 17.95 45.33 -11.23
CA GLU A 51 16.98 46.41 -11.16
C GLU A 51 15.54 45.89 -11.20
N MET A 52 15.25 44.95 -12.09
CA MET A 52 13.94 44.28 -12.14
C MET A 52 13.63 43.59 -10.81
N TYR A 53 14.61 42.88 -10.24
CA TYR A 53 14.51 42.25 -8.93
C TYR A 53 14.22 43.30 -7.84
N SER A 54 14.93 44.43 -7.85
CA SER A 54 14.75 45.53 -6.89
C SER A 54 13.32 46.11 -6.94
N GLN A 55 12.72 46.23 -8.13
CA GLN A 55 11.33 46.68 -8.29
C GLN A 55 10.33 45.67 -7.72
N VAL A 56 10.50 44.37 -7.99
CA VAL A 56 9.63 43.30 -7.45
C VAL A 56 9.70 43.30 -5.93
N LYS A 57 10.91 43.34 -5.38
CA LYS A 57 11.16 43.43 -3.94
C LYS A 57 10.44 44.63 -3.32
N LEU A 58 10.65 45.84 -3.85
CA LEU A 58 10.04 47.04 -3.30
C LEU A 58 8.51 46.97 -3.28
N ARG A 59 7.90 46.43 -4.34
CA ARG A 59 6.44 46.23 -4.42
C ARG A 59 5.94 45.21 -3.40
N LEU A 60 6.62 44.09 -3.25
CA LEU A 60 6.27 43.08 -2.25
C LEU A 60 6.26 43.67 -0.84
N PHE A 61 7.36 44.34 -0.46
CA PHE A 61 7.47 44.94 0.86
C PHE A 61 6.45 46.08 1.08
N PHE A 62 6.14 46.87 0.05
CA PHE A 62 5.10 47.89 0.14
C PHE A 62 3.71 47.32 0.42
N HIS A 63 3.34 46.23 -0.25
CA HIS A 63 2.01 45.63 -0.11
C HIS A 63 1.85 44.83 1.19
N PHE A 64 2.91 44.12 1.60
CA PHE A 64 2.79 43.11 2.65
C PHE A 64 3.49 43.46 3.99
N VAL A 65 4.15 44.63 4.11
CA VAL A 65 4.88 45.06 5.33
C VAL A 65 4.38 46.39 5.91
N LYS A 66 3.20 46.89 5.50
CA LYS A 66 2.63 48.10 6.14
C LYS A 66 2.54 47.90 7.67
N LYS A 67 2.95 48.92 8.44
CA LYS A 67 3.28 48.88 9.88
C LYS A 67 2.22 48.24 10.81
N ASP A 68 0.95 48.17 10.38
CA ASP A 68 -0.16 47.62 11.17
C ASP A 68 -0.85 46.40 10.51
N SER A 69 -0.36 45.96 9.34
CA SER A 69 -0.95 44.92 8.53
C SER A 69 -0.06 43.68 8.50
N LEU A 70 -0.36 42.69 9.35
CA LEU A 70 0.24 41.35 9.28
C LEU A 70 -0.38 40.50 8.15
N ILE A 71 -1.06 41.12 7.17
CA ILE A 71 -1.79 40.42 6.09
C ILE A 71 -0.88 39.43 5.36
N GLY A 72 0.33 39.84 4.96
CA GLY A 72 1.25 38.97 4.24
C GLY A 72 1.75 37.77 5.06
N ILE A 73 1.70 37.87 6.39
CA ILE A 73 2.07 36.77 7.30
C ILE A 73 0.88 35.86 7.57
N ALA A 74 -0.32 36.44 7.64
CA ALA A 74 -1.55 35.72 7.89
C ALA A 74 -2.05 34.95 6.66
N GLN A 75 -1.69 35.41 5.46
CA GLN A 75 -2.16 34.90 4.16
C GLN A 75 -0.97 34.70 3.22
N PRO A 76 -0.12 33.68 3.48
CA PRO A 76 1.03 33.36 2.61
C PRO A 76 0.61 33.11 1.16
N GLU A 77 -0.58 32.57 0.92
CA GLU A 77 -1.13 32.34 -0.40
C GLU A 77 -1.14 33.62 -1.26
N TRP A 78 -1.46 34.79 -0.70
CA TRP A 78 -1.46 36.05 -1.45
C TRP A 78 -0.05 36.49 -1.84
N VAL A 79 0.93 36.21 -0.98
CA VAL A 79 2.35 36.49 -1.24
C VAL A 79 2.83 35.61 -2.40
N PHE A 80 2.51 34.31 -2.38
CA PHE A 80 2.91 33.40 -3.44
C PHE A 80 2.17 33.66 -4.76
N THR A 81 0.87 33.99 -4.74
CA THR A 81 0.13 34.42 -5.94
C THR A 81 0.76 35.65 -6.57
N PHE A 82 1.23 36.62 -5.76
CA PHE A 82 1.97 37.77 -6.29
C PHE A 82 3.24 37.32 -7.02
N ILE A 83 4.04 36.41 -6.44
CA ILE A 83 5.26 35.93 -7.09
C ILE A 83 4.97 35.16 -8.37
N VAL A 84 3.98 34.25 -8.38
CA VAL A 84 3.56 33.54 -9.59
C VAL A 84 3.15 34.53 -10.69
N SER A 85 2.39 35.57 -10.35
CA SER A 85 2.01 36.60 -11.33
C SER A 85 3.22 37.34 -11.92
N VAL A 86 4.28 37.55 -11.13
CA VAL A 86 5.53 38.13 -11.61
C VAL A 86 6.20 37.16 -12.60
N PHE A 87 6.22 35.86 -12.30
CA PHE A 87 6.78 34.86 -13.21
C PHE A 87 6.03 34.81 -14.54
N GLU A 88 4.70 34.77 -14.50
CA GLU A 88 3.87 34.82 -15.71
C GLU A 88 4.13 36.08 -16.55
N GLN A 89 4.27 37.24 -15.90
CA GLN A 89 4.55 38.52 -16.57
C GLN A 89 5.97 38.60 -17.14
N THR A 90 6.93 37.89 -16.55
CA THR A 90 8.32 37.79 -17.06
C THR A 90 8.50 36.74 -18.17
N ARG A 91 7.56 35.80 -18.31
CA ARG A 91 7.65 34.65 -19.23
C ARG A 91 7.88 35.03 -20.71
N PRO A 92 7.25 36.08 -21.27
CA PRO A 92 7.54 36.48 -22.65
C PRO A 92 8.97 37.03 -22.84
N LEU A 93 9.53 37.68 -21.81
CA LEU A 93 10.91 38.16 -21.82
C LEU A 93 11.88 36.97 -21.89
N LEU A 94 11.60 35.93 -21.11
CA LEU A 94 12.29 34.63 -21.11
C LEU A 94 12.33 33.99 -22.52
N GLN A 95 11.17 33.87 -23.16
CA GLN A 95 11.06 33.28 -24.50
C GLN A 95 11.86 34.05 -25.55
N SER A 96 11.93 35.37 -25.40
CA SER A 96 12.72 36.23 -26.30
C SER A 96 14.24 36.15 -26.07
N LEU A 97 14.69 35.62 -24.92
CA LEU A 97 16.12 35.48 -24.58
C LEU A 97 16.64 34.05 -24.78
N HIS A 98 15.76 33.09 -25.07
CA HIS A 98 16.09 31.69 -25.33
C HIS A 98 16.93 31.56 -26.62
N GLY A 99 18.18 31.08 -26.49
CA GLY A 99 19.13 30.91 -27.60
C GLY A 99 20.61 31.05 -27.23
N ASP A 100 20.93 31.61 -26.05
CA ASP A 100 22.29 31.76 -25.51
C ASP A 100 22.37 31.05 -24.13
N GLU A 101 23.27 30.09 -23.96
CA GLU A 101 23.40 29.29 -22.72
C GLU A 101 23.70 30.17 -21.49
N THR A 102 24.52 31.20 -21.66
CA THR A 102 24.86 32.20 -20.62
C THR A 102 23.65 33.03 -20.17
N ASN A 103 22.67 33.28 -21.05
CA ASN A 103 21.43 33.96 -20.68
C ASN A 103 20.52 33.06 -19.83
N THR A 104 20.57 31.74 -20.05
CA THR A 104 19.75 30.76 -19.32
C THR A 104 20.16 30.68 -17.84
N GLU A 105 21.47 30.72 -17.54
CA GLU A 105 21.97 30.70 -16.16
C GLU A 105 21.66 31.99 -15.38
N GLN A 106 21.77 33.15 -16.04
CA GLN A 106 21.40 34.45 -15.45
C GLN A 106 19.89 34.55 -15.16
N LEU A 107 19.07 34.01 -16.06
CA LEU A 107 17.62 33.93 -15.87
C LEU A 107 17.26 33.01 -14.71
N ASN A 108 17.85 31.81 -14.63
CA ASN A 108 17.63 30.91 -13.50
C ASN A 108 18.00 31.58 -12.16
N THR A 109 19.13 32.30 -12.12
CA THR A 109 19.53 33.07 -10.94
C THR A 109 18.49 34.13 -10.55
N PHE A 110 17.95 34.87 -11.52
CA PHE A 110 16.92 35.88 -11.30
C PHE A 110 15.61 35.27 -10.77
N TYR A 111 15.15 34.15 -11.32
CA TYR A 111 13.96 33.45 -10.86
C TYR A 111 14.10 32.92 -9.45
N THR A 112 15.23 32.30 -9.14
CA THR A 112 15.55 31.85 -7.77
C THR A 112 15.52 33.03 -6.80
N GLN A 113 16.16 34.15 -7.14
CA GLN A 113 16.13 35.35 -6.29
C GLN A 113 14.71 35.88 -6.04
N ILE A 114 13.86 35.92 -7.06
CA ILE A 114 12.46 36.34 -6.89
C ILE A 114 11.68 35.33 -6.04
N ALA A 115 11.86 34.04 -6.28
CA ALA A 115 11.22 32.98 -5.51
C ALA A 115 11.63 32.98 -4.03
N ASP A 116 12.79 33.58 -3.71
CA ASP A 116 13.27 33.75 -2.34
C ASP A 116 12.59 34.90 -1.57
N LEU A 117 11.95 35.83 -2.28
CA LEU A 117 11.36 37.02 -1.67
C LEU A 117 10.27 36.72 -0.60
N PRO A 118 9.34 35.75 -0.79
CA PRO A 118 8.42 35.32 0.25
C PRO A 118 9.14 34.89 1.55
N PHE A 119 10.27 34.20 1.42
CA PHE A 119 11.03 33.72 2.59
C PHE A 119 11.82 34.83 3.25
N LEU A 120 12.30 35.83 2.50
CA LEU A 120 12.86 37.05 3.09
C LEU A 120 11.81 37.85 3.86
N LEU A 121 10.59 37.95 3.32
CA LEU A 121 9.44 38.55 3.99
C LEU A 121 9.08 37.81 5.28
N LEU A 122 9.00 36.47 5.22
CA LEU A 122 8.74 35.62 6.37
C LEU A 122 9.85 35.74 7.41
N LYS A 123 11.12 35.64 7.03
CA LYS A 123 12.29 35.72 7.93
C LYS A 123 12.29 37.02 8.73
N ARG A 124 12.02 38.16 8.06
CA ARG A 124 11.92 39.48 8.71
C ARG A 124 10.82 39.53 9.77
N ASN A 125 9.74 38.79 9.56
CA ASN A 125 8.57 38.79 10.43
C ASN A 125 8.42 37.49 11.23
N TYR A 126 9.45 36.64 11.25
CA TYR A 126 9.36 35.29 11.79
C TYR A 126 9.00 35.31 13.27
N GLY A 127 9.44 36.34 14.02
CA GLY A 127 9.04 36.56 15.41
C GLY A 127 7.53 36.66 15.63
N CYS A 128 6.76 37.13 14.64
CA CYS A 128 5.29 37.23 14.72
C CYS A 128 4.58 35.88 14.50
N VAL A 129 5.29 34.92 13.90
CA VAL A 129 4.82 33.59 13.48
C VAL A 129 5.33 32.50 14.43
N ARG A 130 6.54 32.69 14.96
CA ARG A 130 7.25 31.77 15.85
C ARG A 130 6.36 31.44 17.05
N GLY A 131 6.12 30.15 17.26
CA GLY A 131 5.25 29.65 18.33
C GLY A 131 3.78 29.49 17.93
N LYS A 132 3.27 30.21 16.92
CA LYS A 132 1.88 30.10 16.46
C LYS A 132 1.72 29.03 15.36
N GLY A 133 1.46 27.79 15.79
CA GLY A 133 1.45 26.61 14.91
C GLY A 133 0.58 26.73 13.65
N LYS A 134 -0.59 27.40 13.73
CA LYS A 134 -1.49 27.59 12.58
C LYS A 134 -0.84 28.36 11.43
N TYR A 135 -0.08 29.41 11.72
CA TYR A 135 0.56 30.21 10.67
C TYR A 135 1.74 29.47 10.04
N ILE A 136 2.55 28.77 10.85
CA ILE A 136 3.66 27.95 10.33
C ILE A 136 3.12 26.87 9.37
N ALA A 137 2.03 26.19 9.76
CA ALA A 137 1.41 25.20 8.89
C ALA A 137 0.90 25.82 7.58
N ALA A 138 0.24 26.99 7.63
CA ALA A 138 -0.21 27.71 6.43
C ALA A 138 0.95 28.09 5.51
N TRP A 139 2.08 28.56 6.06
CA TRP A 139 3.27 28.90 5.29
C TRP A 139 3.92 27.68 4.65
N ILE A 140 4.00 26.54 5.36
CA ILE A 140 4.52 25.29 4.77
C ILE A 140 3.58 24.82 3.65
N SER A 141 2.27 24.77 3.87
CA SER A 141 1.31 24.36 2.82
C SER A 141 1.37 25.25 1.58
N ALA A 142 1.40 26.58 1.77
CA ALA A 142 1.47 27.52 0.64
C ALA A 142 2.81 27.44 -0.10
N SER A 143 3.90 27.11 0.61
CA SER A 143 5.21 26.88 -0.02
C SER A 143 5.26 25.58 -0.80
N VAL A 144 4.66 24.50 -0.28
CA VAL A 144 4.50 23.22 -1.01
C VAL A 144 3.74 23.44 -2.31
N GLU A 145 2.62 24.16 -2.25
CA GLU A 145 1.82 24.47 -3.44
C GLU A 145 2.58 25.35 -4.43
N PHE A 146 3.25 26.38 -3.92
CA PHE A 146 4.09 27.24 -4.75
C PHE A 146 5.20 26.46 -5.45
N THR A 147 5.90 25.57 -4.74
CA THR A 147 6.96 24.73 -5.32
C THR A 147 6.42 23.85 -6.44
N LYS A 148 5.23 23.26 -6.29
CA LYS A 148 4.60 22.47 -7.36
C LYS A 148 4.36 23.31 -8.60
N ILE A 149 3.68 24.45 -8.45
CA ILE A 149 3.39 25.38 -9.54
C ILE A 149 4.69 25.82 -10.22
N THR A 150 5.70 26.23 -9.46
CA THR A 150 6.96 26.71 -10.06
C THR A 150 7.72 25.60 -10.78
N ARG A 151 7.69 24.36 -10.27
CA ARG A 151 8.40 23.24 -10.89
C ARG A 151 7.66 22.70 -12.10
N GLU A 152 6.35 22.43 -11.99
CA GLU A 152 5.55 21.85 -13.07
C GLU A 152 5.25 22.87 -14.18
N ASP A 153 4.73 24.04 -13.81
CA ASP A 153 4.26 25.00 -14.81
C ASP A 153 5.40 25.85 -15.36
N LEU A 154 6.41 26.14 -14.55
CA LEU A 154 7.45 27.12 -14.89
C LEU A 154 8.86 26.51 -15.07
N GLY A 155 9.09 25.26 -14.66
CA GLY A 155 10.41 24.61 -14.71
C GLY A 155 11.45 25.26 -13.79
N ILE A 156 11.02 26.01 -12.77
CA ILE A 156 11.88 26.75 -11.84
C ILE A 156 12.02 25.96 -10.53
N VAL A 157 13.26 25.67 -10.14
CA VAL A 157 13.61 25.01 -8.88
C VAL A 157 13.98 26.09 -7.84
N ALA A 158 13.09 26.35 -6.88
CA ALA A 158 13.25 27.41 -5.88
C ALA A 158 13.00 26.93 -4.44
N GLU A 159 13.66 25.83 -4.07
CA GLU A 159 13.30 25.05 -2.88
C GLU A 159 14.20 25.30 -1.66
N GLN A 160 15.46 25.71 -1.86
CA GLN A 160 16.48 25.74 -0.79
C GLN A 160 16.17 26.71 0.36
N ASN A 161 15.64 27.91 0.06
CA ASN A 161 15.38 28.92 1.09
C ASN A 161 14.08 28.65 1.87
N CYS A 162 13.14 27.92 1.27
CA CYS A 162 11.95 27.45 1.95
C CYS A 162 12.30 26.43 3.05
N VAL A 163 13.02 25.39 2.66
CA VAL A 163 13.40 24.27 3.53
C VAL A 163 14.25 24.75 4.70
N SER A 164 15.26 25.60 4.44
CA SER A 164 16.15 26.12 5.49
C SER A 164 15.44 27.02 6.51
N LEU A 165 14.36 27.71 6.16
CA LEU A 165 13.65 28.59 7.09
C LEU A 165 12.50 27.89 7.82
N LEU A 166 11.68 27.13 7.11
CA LEU A 166 10.45 26.54 7.64
C LEU A 166 10.68 25.14 8.21
N LEU A 167 11.60 24.37 7.63
CA LEU A 167 11.87 22.97 8.01
C LEU A 167 13.15 22.79 8.82
N SER A 168 13.87 23.87 9.15
CA SER A 168 15.06 23.81 10.03
C SER A 168 14.76 23.41 11.47
N SER A 169 13.49 23.34 11.86
CA SER A 169 13.05 22.80 13.15
C SER A 169 12.11 21.63 12.95
N THR A 170 12.45 20.49 13.55
CA THR A 170 11.58 19.31 13.66
C THR A 170 10.20 19.64 14.25
N GLN A 171 10.10 20.68 15.09
CA GLN A 171 8.83 21.12 15.66
C GLN A 171 7.88 21.71 14.60
N ASN A 172 8.41 22.38 13.57
CA ASN A 172 7.60 22.93 12.49
C ASN A 172 7.09 21.81 11.57
N THR A 173 7.97 20.87 11.23
CA THR A 173 7.63 19.64 10.51
C THR A 173 6.51 18.89 11.23
N HIS A 174 6.66 18.64 12.53
CA HIS A 174 5.64 17.96 13.34
C HIS A 174 4.30 18.71 13.36
N ARG A 175 4.31 20.04 13.49
CA ARG A 175 3.07 20.85 13.50
C ARG A 175 2.32 20.76 12.19
N TRP A 176 3.03 20.77 11.07
CA TRP A 176 2.42 20.65 9.76
C TRP A 176 1.94 19.23 9.49
N THR A 177 2.75 18.20 9.78
CA THR A 177 2.30 16.81 9.62
C THR A 177 1.09 16.49 10.51
N SER A 178 1.03 17.06 11.73
CA SER A 178 -0.17 16.96 12.59
C SER A 178 -1.41 17.62 11.97
N HIS A 179 -1.25 18.70 11.22
CA HIS A 179 -2.35 19.34 10.51
C HIS A 179 -2.86 18.45 9.37
N ILE A 180 -1.95 17.92 8.54
CA ILE A 180 -2.30 16.98 7.46
C ILE A 180 -2.94 15.72 8.02
N LYS A 181 -2.39 15.18 9.11
CA LYS A 181 -2.94 14.05 9.85
C LYS A 181 -4.41 14.28 10.20
N LYS A 182 -4.72 15.41 10.84
CA LYS A 182 -6.10 15.73 11.24
C LYS A 182 -7.05 15.82 10.04
N THR A 183 -6.61 16.39 8.92
CA THR A 183 -7.43 16.44 7.71
C THR A 183 -7.74 15.04 7.17
N ALA A 184 -6.72 14.20 7.06
CA ALA A 184 -6.87 12.84 6.56
C ALA A 184 -7.66 11.94 7.53
N GLU A 185 -7.48 12.12 8.84
CA GLU A 185 -8.29 11.46 9.87
C GLU A 185 -9.76 11.85 9.77
N ASN A 186 -10.10 13.13 9.53
CA ASN A 186 -11.49 13.54 9.33
C ASN A 186 -12.10 12.90 8.07
N GLU A 187 -11.33 12.75 6.99
CA GLU A 187 -11.80 12.05 5.78
C GLU A 187 -12.01 10.56 6.03
N TYR A 188 -11.09 9.94 6.77
CA TYR A 188 -11.19 8.56 7.19
C TYR A 188 -12.39 8.32 8.13
N GLU A 189 -12.65 9.21 9.08
CA GLU A 189 -13.82 9.14 9.95
C GLU A 189 -15.11 9.23 9.14
N LYS A 190 -15.21 10.17 8.19
CA LYS A 190 -16.36 10.26 7.28
C LYS A 190 -16.56 8.96 6.50
N LEU A 191 -15.48 8.38 5.98
CA LEU A 191 -15.52 7.09 5.29
C LEU A 191 -16.05 5.97 6.20
N CYS A 192 -15.57 5.90 7.44
CA CYS A 192 -16.04 4.94 8.43
C CYS A 192 -17.52 5.12 8.78
N THR A 193 -18.01 6.36 8.86
CA THR A 193 -19.43 6.64 9.13
C THR A 193 -20.34 6.32 7.95
N ALA A 194 -19.84 6.48 6.71
CA ALA A 194 -20.61 6.15 5.50
C ALA A 194 -20.77 4.64 5.29
N HIS A 195 -19.80 3.85 5.76
CA HIS A 195 -19.78 2.39 5.61
C HIS A 195 -19.88 1.69 6.97
N LEU A 196 -21.11 1.57 7.47
CA LEU A 196 -21.42 1.00 8.79
C LEU A 196 -21.36 -0.54 8.85
N GLY A 197 -21.08 -1.25 7.76
CA GLY A 197 -21.09 -2.71 7.79
C GLY A 197 -20.37 -3.39 6.64
N TRP A 198 -19.87 -4.60 6.92
CA TRP A 198 -19.07 -5.43 6.03
C TRP A 198 -19.89 -6.55 5.38
N ASN A 199 -21.13 -6.28 5.01
CA ASN A 199 -22.07 -7.36 4.63
C ASN A 199 -22.04 -7.72 3.14
N ARG A 200 -21.34 -6.92 2.31
CA ARG A 200 -21.28 -7.12 0.86
C ARG A 200 -19.89 -6.82 0.34
N LEU A 201 -19.39 -7.69 -0.54
CA LEU A 201 -18.08 -7.53 -1.17
C LEU A 201 -17.96 -6.23 -1.97
N ALA A 202 -19.04 -5.80 -2.64
CA ALA A 202 -19.03 -4.55 -3.41
C ALA A 202 -18.86 -3.32 -2.52
N ASP A 203 -19.53 -3.29 -1.36
CA ASP A 203 -19.44 -2.17 -0.41
C ASP A 203 -18.06 -2.16 0.26
N ALA A 204 -17.52 -3.34 0.59
CA ALA A 204 -16.17 -3.50 1.12
C ALA A 204 -15.10 -3.05 0.11
N GLU A 205 -15.28 -3.36 -1.17
CA GLU A 205 -14.40 -2.90 -2.24
C GLU A 205 -14.46 -1.37 -2.40
N LEU A 206 -15.67 -0.79 -2.40
CA LEU A 206 -15.83 0.66 -2.50
C LEU A 206 -15.16 1.37 -1.32
N PHE A 207 -15.36 0.86 -0.09
CA PHE A 207 -14.66 1.35 1.09
C PHE A 207 -13.13 1.31 0.92
N ARG A 208 -12.59 0.17 0.46
CA ARG A 208 -11.15 0.01 0.21
C ARG A 208 -10.63 1.02 -0.81
N VAL A 209 -11.32 1.17 -1.94
CA VAL A 209 -10.96 2.11 -3.00
C VAL A 209 -10.96 3.54 -2.46
N SER A 210 -12.00 3.94 -1.72
CA SER A 210 -12.08 5.27 -1.10
C SER A 210 -11.02 5.48 -0.03
N PHE A 211 -10.66 4.46 0.75
CA PHE A 211 -9.55 4.54 1.68
C PHE A 211 -8.21 4.78 0.95
N MET A 212 -7.95 4.03 -0.14
CA MET A 212 -6.77 4.23 -0.95
C MET A 212 -6.74 5.60 -1.64
N GLN A 213 -7.90 6.19 -1.97
CA GLN A 213 -7.99 7.56 -2.46
C GLN A 213 -7.52 8.58 -1.41
N ILE A 214 -7.80 8.37 -0.12
CA ILE A 214 -7.27 9.23 0.96
C ILE A 214 -5.73 9.12 0.99
N ILE A 215 -5.18 7.90 0.97
CA ILE A 215 -3.73 7.68 0.95
C ILE A 215 -3.10 8.35 -0.27
N ASN A 216 -3.66 8.14 -1.46
CA ASN A 216 -3.16 8.73 -2.70
C ASN A 216 -3.29 10.25 -2.73
N HIS A 217 -4.37 10.81 -2.18
CA HIS A 217 -4.54 12.25 -2.05
C HIS A 217 -3.44 12.85 -1.17
N VAL A 218 -3.16 12.22 -0.01
CA VAL A 218 -2.04 12.61 0.87
C VAL A 218 -0.70 12.50 0.14
N THR A 219 -0.44 11.40 -0.57
CA THR A 219 0.80 11.21 -1.37
C THR A 219 1.00 12.33 -2.38
N ALA A 220 -0.04 12.61 -3.18
CA ALA A 220 -0.02 13.64 -4.22
C ALA A 220 0.28 15.05 -3.66
N GLN A 221 0.08 15.27 -2.36
CA GLN A 221 0.44 16.55 -1.75
C GLN A 221 1.96 16.81 -1.76
N TYR A 222 2.81 15.78 -1.88
CA TYR A 222 4.25 15.96 -1.78
C TYR A 222 5.09 15.18 -2.81
N THR A 223 4.50 14.36 -3.68
CA THR A 223 5.23 13.58 -4.72
C THR A 223 6.15 14.43 -5.59
N LEU A 224 5.75 15.66 -5.91
CA LEU A 224 6.44 16.56 -6.84
C LEU A 224 7.57 17.38 -6.18
N LEU A 225 7.71 17.28 -4.85
CA LEU A 225 8.71 18.03 -4.09
C LEU A 225 10.09 17.38 -4.20
N GLY A 226 11.14 18.20 -4.29
CA GLY A 226 12.52 17.75 -4.43
C GLY A 226 13.08 17.01 -3.20
N PRO A 227 14.32 16.50 -3.31
CA PRO A 227 15.02 15.82 -2.22
C PRO A 227 15.13 16.64 -0.93
N GLU A 228 15.19 17.97 -1.03
CA GLU A 228 15.28 18.88 0.10
C GLU A 228 14.05 18.79 1.03
N TRP A 229 12.94 18.26 0.53
CA TRP A 229 11.71 18.05 1.28
C TRP A 229 11.59 16.63 1.86
N ASN A 230 12.58 15.75 1.67
CA ASN A 230 12.48 14.35 2.06
C ASN A 230 12.17 14.15 3.55
N ALA A 231 12.77 14.92 4.46
CA ALA A 231 12.46 14.85 5.89
C ALA A 231 10.98 15.16 6.19
N LEU A 232 10.36 16.08 5.45
CA LEU A 232 8.93 16.37 5.56
C LEU A 232 8.09 15.22 4.97
N LYS A 233 8.47 14.72 3.79
CA LYS A 233 7.81 13.60 3.09
C LYS A 233 7.81 12.34 3.95
N ALA A 234 8.96 11.98 4.51
CA ALA A 234 9.13 10.90 5.47
C ALA A 234 8.28 11.11 6.73
N GLY A 235 8.24 12.35 7.24
CA GLY A 235 7.35 12.72 8.35
C GLY A 235 5.87 12.48 8.05
N VAL A 236 5.38 12.81 6.84
CA VAL A 236 3.99 12.55 6.42
C VAL A 236 3.73 11.06 6.29
N LEU A 237 4.62 10.32 5.64
CA LEU A 237 4.53 8.87 5.50
C LEU A 237 4.34 8.20 6.87
N VAL A 238 5.23 8.50 7.82
CA VAL A 238 5.22 7.89 9.15
C VAL A 238 4.02 8.34 9.99
N THR A 239 3.78 9.65 10.08
CA THR A 239 2.80 10.20 11.04
C THR A 239 1.37 10.21 10.53
N VAL A 240 1.16 10.17 9.21
CA VAL A 240 -0.16 10.21 8.56
C VAL A 240 -0.48 8.87 7.92
N GLN A 241 0.26 8.46 6.89
CA GLN A 241 -0.13 7.32 6.06
C GLN A 241 -0.04 6.00 6.83
N LEU A 242 1.09 5.71 7.47
CA LEU A 242 1.24 4.51 8.30
C LEU A 242 0.27 4.52 9.50
N ALA A 243 -0.01 5.71 10.07
CA ALA A 243 -0.99 5.85 11.14
C ALA A 243 -2.42 5.52 10.68
N LEU A 244 -2.83 5.98 9.50
CA LEU A 244 -4.14 5.66 8.91
C LEU A 244 -4.26 4.16 8.59
N LEU A 245 -3.18 3.54 8.08
CA LEU A 245 -3.14 2.10 7.83
C LEU A 245 -3.29 1.31 9.13
N LYS A 246 -2.63 1.74 10.20
CA LYS A 246 -2.80 1.16 11.53
C LYS A 246 -4.23 1.31 12.04
N SER A 247 -4.85 2.48 11.88
CA SER A 247 -6.24 2.72 12.26
C SER A 247 -7.21 1.81 11.48
N LEU A 248 -7.01 1.63 10.18
CA LEU A 248 -7.80 0.70 9.37
C LEU A 248 -7.63 -0.75 9.85
N HIS A 249 -6.40 -1.17 10.10
CA HIS A 249 -6.13 -2.51 10.62
C HIS A 249 -6.87 -2.76 11.94
N GLN A 250 -6.80 -1.81 12.88
CA GLN A 250 -7.52 -1.86 14.16
C GLN A 250 -9.04 -1.86 14.00
N LYS A 251 -9.57 -1.07 13.04
CA LYS A 251 -11.00 -1.10 12.72
C LYS A 251 -11.43 -2.48 12.24
N ILE A 252 -10.67 -3.11 11.34
CA ILE A 252 -10.95 -4.47 10.87
C ILE A 252 -10.93 -5.44 12.05
N GLU A 253 -9.95 -5.35 12.96
CA GLU A 253 -9.89 -6.19 14.16
C GLU A 253 -11.11 -6.02 15.07
N PHE A 254 -11.57 -4.77 15.26
CA PHE A 254 -12.73 -4.46 16.08
C PHE A 254 -14.04 -4.95 15.45
N ASP A 255 -14.17 -4.86 14.13
CA ASP A 255 -15.36 -5.26 13.40
C ASP A 255 -15.45 -6.79 13.17
N VAL A 256 -14.43 -7.56 13.56
CA VAL A 256 -14.48 -9.03 13.53
C VAL A 256 -15.55 -9.52 14.51
N PRO A 257 -16.58 -10.27 14.05
CA PRO A 257 -17.55 -10.85 14.96
C PRO A 257 -16.86 -11.82 15.93
N LEU A 258 -17.14 -11.70 17.23
CA LEU A 258 -16.56 -12.56 18.27
C LEU A 258 -16.93 -14.04 18.03
N PHE A 259 -18.21 -14.29 17.78
CA PHE A 259 -18.77 -15.60 17.48
C PHE A 259 -19.41 -15.60 16.09
N ILE A 260 -19.37 -16.74 15.41
CA ILE A 260 -20.03 -16.93 14.12
C ILE A 260 -21.33 -17.67 14.41
N GLU A 261 -22.44 -16.95 14.40
CA GLU A 261 -23.76 -17.49 14.72
C GLU A 261 -24.62 -17.67 13.48
N ASN A 262 -24.41 -16.83 12.46
CA ASN A 262 -25.25 -16.79 11.29
C ASN A 262 -24.45 -16.56 9.98
N LYS A 263 -25.15 -16.64 8.84
CA LYS A 263 -24.56 -16.47 7.51
C LYS A 263 -24.02 -15.05 7.25
N ASN A 264 -24.57 -14.03 7.92
CA ASN A 264 -24.10 -12.66 7.78
C ASN A 264 -22.74 -12.48 8.47
N ASP A 265 -22.48 -13.17 9.59
CA ASP A 265 -21.17 -13.16 10.25
C ASP A 265 -20.09 -13.75 9.35
N VAL A 266 -20.41 -14.84 8.64
CA VAL A 266 -19.52 -15.43 7.63
C VAL A 266 -19.29 -14.44 6.48
N SER A 267 -20.35 -13.79 5.98
CA SER A 267 -20.23 -12.78 4.92
C SER A 267 -19.37 -11.59 5.35
N CYS A 268 -19.53 -11.14 6.60
CA CYS A 268 -18.70 -10.12 7.23
C CYS A 268 -17.23 -10.51 7.24
N LEU A 269 -16.90 -11.69 7.79
CA LEU A 269 -15.53 -12.20 7.82
C LEU A 269 -14.93 -12.34 6.42
N CYS A 270 -15.73 -12.78 5.43
CA CYS A 270 -15.29 -12.85 4.04
C CYS A 270 -14.95 -11.48 3.47
N CYS A 271 -15.78 -10.46 3.72
CA CYS A 271 -15.51 -9.09 3.29
C CYS A 271 -14.27 -8.51 3.95
N LEU A 272 -14.12 -8.70 5.26
CA LEU A 272 -12.93 -8.27 6.01
C LEU A 272 -11.67 -8.97 5.47
N ALA A 273 -11.70 -10.27 5.27
CA ALA A 273 -10.57 -11.04 4.73
C ALA A 273 -10.18 -10.59 3.32
N ALA A 274 -11.17 -10.34 2.46
CA ALA A 274 -10.95 -9.86 1.10
C ALA A 274 -10.36 -8.44 1.09
N THR A 275 -10.90 -7.53 1.92
CA THR A 275 -10.37 -6.17 2.07
C THR A 275 -8.92 -6.21 2.58
N SER A 276 -8.62 -6.98 3.63
CA SER A 276 -7.24 -7.12 4.13
C SER A 276 -6.29 -7.69 3.08
N SER A 277 -6.69 -8.73 2.34
CA SER A 277 -5.86 -9.30 1.27
C SER A 277 -5.57 -8.29 0.16
N LYS A 278 -6.60 -7.57 -0.30
CA LYS A 278 -6.43 -6.55 -1.34
C LYS A 278 -5.63 -5.34 -0.87
N MET A 279 -5.80 -4.94 0.40
CA MET A 279 -4.98 -3.89 1.00
C MET A 279 -3.50 -4.29 1.02
N ALA A 280 -3.18 -5.54 1.41
CA ALA A 280 -1.80 -6.02 1.38
C ALA A 280 -1.17 -5.89 -0.02
N LEU A 281 -1.88 -6.31 -1.07
CA LEU A 281 -1.43 -6.16 -2.46
C LEU A 281 -1.27 -4.70 -2.88
N SER A 282 -2.29 -3.86 -2.63
CA SER A 282 -2.22 -2.43 -2.98
C SER A 282 -1.08 -1.69 -2.27
N LEU A 283 -0.69 -2.13 -1.07
CA LEU A 283 0.43 -1.54 -0.35
C LEU A 283 1.78 -1.96 -0.91
N LEU A 284 1.92 -3.21 -1.37
CA LEU A 284 3.12 -3.65 -2.08
C LEU A 284 3.30 -2.88 -3.38
N GLU A 285 2.24 -2.77 -4.20
CA GLU A 285 2.23 -1.97 -5.43
C GLU A 285 2.54 -0.49 -5.17
N LEU A 286 1.98 0.09 -4.10
CA LEU A 286 2.27 1.47 -3.72
C LEU A 286 3.75 1.64 -3.32
N GLY A 287 4.29 0.67 -2.58
CA GLY A 287 5.67 0.67 -2.12
C GLY A 287 6.70 0.56 -3.25
N GLU A 288 6.33 0.01 -4.40
CA GLU A 288 7.19 -0.07 -5.59
C GLU A 288 7.37 1.27 -6.32
N GLN A 289 6.58 2.30 -5.97
CA GLN A 289 6.74 3.62 -6.59
C GLN A 289 8.05 4.27 -6.12
N LEU A 290 8.81 4.83 -7.07
CA LEU A 290 10.13 5.46 -6.83
C LEU A 290 10.10 6.48 -5.68
N SER A 291 9.02 7.25 -5.56
CA SER A 291 8.86 8.26 -4.52
C SER A 291 8.85 7.69 -3.10
N PHE A 292 8.50 6.41 -2.92
CA PHE A 292 8.56 5.75 -1.60
C PHE A 292 9.88 4.99 -1.40
N CYS A 293 10.48 4.48 -2.47
CA CYS A 293 11.82 3.89 -2.42
C CYS A 293 12.85 4.91 -1.92
N GLU A 294 12.82 6.15 -2.45
CA GLU A 294 13.70 7.24 -2.02
C GLU A 294 13.49 7.63 -0.54
N LEU A 295 12.29 7.45 0.00
CA LEU A 295 11.99 7.77 1.40
C LEU A 295 12.40 6.66 2.37
N ALA A 296 12.65 5.44 1.89
CA ALA A 296 13.01 4.30 2.74
C ALA A 296 14.33 4.54 3.49
N GLU A 297 15.24 5.30 2.90
CA GLU A 297 16.56 5.60 3.46
C GLU A 297 16.55 6.80 4.42
N GLU A 298 15.43 7.53 4.53
CA GLU A 298 15.36 8.74 5.34
C GLU A 298 15.36 8.45 6.86
N PRO A 299 16.03 9.27 7.69
CA PRO A 299 16.12 9.05 9.13
C PRO A 299 14.78 8.81 9.85
N PRO A 300 13.70 9.58 9.58
CA PRO A 300 12.41 9.35 10.25
C PRO A 300 11.80 7.97 9.96
N VAL A 301 12.16 7.36 8.83
CA VAL A 301 11.71 6.02 8.43
C VAL A 301 12.60 4.97 9.08
N THR A 302 13.92 5.08 8.91
CA THR A 302 14.88 4.14 9.50
C THR A 302 14.85 4.10 11.03
N ASP A 303 14.58 5.23 11.69
CA ASP A 303 14.36 5.31 13.15
C ASP A 303 13.13 4.51 13.59
N LEU A 304 12.06 4.51 12.79
CA LEU A 304 10.82 3.79 13.08
C LEU A 304 10.98 2.27 12.97
N PHE A 305 11.77 1.80 12.01
CA PHE A 305 11.97 0.38 11.73
C PHE A 305 13.18 -0.24 12.43
N HIS A 306 13.96 0.58 13.15
CA HIS A 306 15.26 0.24 13.76
C HIS A 306 16.30 -0.21 12.71
N ALA A 307 17.52 0.35 12.77
CA ALA A 307 18.58 0.12 11.78
C ALA A 307 18.97 -1.36 11.52
N SER A 308 18.50 -2.31 12.35
CA SER A 308 18.73 -3.75 12.19
C SER A 308 17.74 -4.48 11.27
N GLN A 309 16.73 -3.81 10.70
CA GLN A 309 15.84 -4.41 9.68
C GLN A 309 16.30 -4.14 8.22
N MET A 310 17.51 -3.61 8.01
CA MET A 310 18.09 -3.41 6.67
C MET A 310 18.37 -4.69 5.88
N ASP A 311 18.19 -5.89 6.47
CA ASP A 311 18.36 -7.17 5.79
C ASP A 311 17.09 -7.68 5.08
N LEU A 312 15.98 -6.94 5.12
CA LEU A 312 14.79 -7.30 4.34
C LEU A 312 14.71 -6.42 3.08
N PRO A 313 14.89 -6.99 1.87
CA PRO A 313 14.60 -6.28 0.65
C PRO A 313 13.11 -5.93 0.64
N GLY A 314 12.77 -4.65 0.84
CA GLY A 314 11.43 -4.20 0.55
C GLY A 314 11.04 -2.83 1.02
N THR A 315 9.77 -2.53 0.79
CA THR A 315 9.21 -1.17 0.76
C THR A 315 8.83 -0.68 2.15
N VAL A 316 8.68 0.64 2.33
CA VAL A 316 8.21 1.27 3.58
C VAL A 316 6.85 0.77 4.06
N PHE A 317 6.09 0.09 3.20
CA PHE A 317 4.78 -0.47 3.51
C PHE A 317 4.80 -1.97 3.83
N ASN A 318 5.95 -2.66 3.74
CA ASN A 318 6.03 -4.11 3.93
C ASN A 318 5.43 -4.59 5.25
N ALA A 319 5.79 -3.95 6.36
CA ALA A 319 5.25 -4.30 7.68
C ALA A 319 3.72 -4.14 7.74
N ALA A 320 3.18 -3.08 7.12
CA ALA A 320 1.74 -2.88 7.04
C ALA A 320 1.07 -3.93 6.14
N ALA A 321 1.66 -4.23 4.97
CA ALA A 321 1.19 -5.24 4.05
C ALA A 321 1.18 -6.64 4.70
N GLU A 322 2.23 -6.99 5.45
CA GLU A 322 2.33 -8.25 6.20
C GLU A 322 1.26 -8.33 7.30
N ASN A 323 1.00 -7.26 8.04
CA ASN A 323 -0.07 -7.22 9.03
C ASN A 323 -1.44 -7.48 8.39
N PHE A 324 -1.73 -6.85 7.25
CA PHE A 324 -2.98 -7.09 6.51
C PHE A 324 -3.05 -8.51 5.93
N ALA A 325 -1.95 -9.04 5.39
CA ALA A 325 -1.89 -10.40 4.88
C ALA A 325 -2.12 -11.44 5.99
N THR A 326 -1.47 -11.25 7.14
CA THR A 326 -1.62 -12.09 8.34
C THR A 326 -3.05 -12.02 8.88
N GLN A 327 -3.64 -10.83 8.94
CA GLN A 327 -5.03 -10.64 9.33
C GLN A 327 -6.00 -11.35 8.38
N SER A 328 -5.80 -11.22 7.06
CA SER A 328 -6.59 -11.95 6.06
C SER A 328 -6.52 -13.46 6.27
N ARG A 329 -5.31 -14.00 6.46
CA ARG A 329 -5.11 -15.43 6.74
C ARG A 329 -5.81 -15.88 8.03
N SER A 330 -5.72 -15.09 9.09
CA SER A 330 -6.39 -15.35 10.38
C SER A 330 -7.91 -15.39 10.23
N LEU A 331 -8.49 -14.43 9.48
CA LEU A 331 -9.92 -14.38 9.20
C LEU A 331 -10.38 -15.58 8.36
N LEU A 332 -9.63 -15.93 7.32
CA LEU A 332 -9.92 -17.14 6.51
C LEU A 332 -9.85 -18.41 7.34
N MET A 333 -8.86 -18.54 8.24
CA MET A 333 -8.75 -19.67 9.17
C MET A 333 -9.94 -19.72 10.14
N LYS A 334 -10.41 -18.57 10.65
CA LYS A 334 -11.59 -18.50 11.50
C LYS A 334 -12.84 -19.01 10.78
N ILE A 335 -13.02 -18.62 9.51
CA ILE A 335 -14.13 -19.11 8.67
C ILE A 335 -13.96 -20.62 8.40
N ALA A 336 -12.74 -21.08 8.07
CA ALA A 336 -12.47 -22.49 7.81
C ALA A 336 -12.78 -23.35 9.04
N LEU A 337 -12.32 -22.97 10.23
CA LEU A 337 -12.62 -23.68 11.48
C LEU A 337 -14.12 -23.74 11.78
N ASN A 338 -14.86 -22.68 11.44
CA ASN A 338 -16.32 -22.65 11.62
C ASN A 338 -17.05 -23.69 10.77
N TYR A 339 -16.60 -23.90 9.52
CA TYR A 339 -17.15 -24.95 8.66
C TYR A 339 -16.57 -26.33 8.97
N PHE A 340 -15.31 -26.40 9.39
CA PHE A 340 -14.65 -27.66 9.70
C PHE A 340 -15.33 -28.40 10.86
N ARG A 341 -15.77 -27.71 11.92
CA ARG A 341 -16.45 -28.35 13.07
C ARG A 341 -17.71 -29.15 12.69
N PRO A 342 -18.71 -28.59 11.98
CA PRO A 342 -19.88 -29.34 11.56
C PRO A 342 -19.53 -30.40 10.51
N ILE A 343 -18.57 -30.12 9.59
CA ILE A 343 -18.09 -31.11 8.63
C ILE A 343 -17.49 -32.33 9.34
N LYS A 344 -16.61 -32.11 10.34
CA LYS A 344 -16.03 -33.16 11.20
C LYS A 344 -17.13 -33.98 11.90
N ALA A 345 -18.15 -33.32 12.43
CA ALA A 345 -19.26 -34.02 13.11
C ALA A 345 -20.03 -34.98 12.18
N VAL A 346 -20.16 -34.65 10.90
CA VAL A 346 -20.81 -35.51 9.89
C VAL A 346 -19.85 -36.54 9.30
N LEU A 347 -18.57 -36.20 9.19
CA LEU A 347 -17.54 -37.10 8.71
C LEU A 347 -17.25 -38.25 9.69
N VAL A 348 -17.39 -38.02 11.00
CA VAL A 348 -17.19 -39.05 12.04
C VAL A 348 -18.13 -40.28 11.85
N PRO A 349 -19.45 -40.12 11.69
CA PRO A 349 -20.36 -41.23 11.36
C PRO A 349 -20.04 -41.93 10.03
N VAL A 350 -19.76 -41.16 8.96
CA VAL A 350 -19.36 -41.71 7.64
C VAL A 350 -18.19 -42.66 7.81
N LEU A 351 -17.14 -42.21 8.50
CA LEU A 351 -15.93 -42.99 8.74
C LEU A 351 -16.13 -44.12 9.78
N SER A 352 -17.08 -43.99 10.71
CA SER A 352 -17.30 -44.98 11.79
C SER A 352 -18.23 -46.14 11.40
N ARG A 353 -19.06 -45.98 10.37
CA ARG A 353 -19.96 -47.03 9.85
C ARG A 353 -19.19 -48.27 9.36
N PHE A 354 -17.99 -48.07 8.84
CA PHE A 354 -17.10 -49.14 8.36
C PHE A 354 -16.51 -50.03 9.45
N HIS A 355 -16.58 -49.60 10.72
CA HIS A 355 -16.29 -50.48 11.86
C HIS A 355 -17.34 -51.60 11.99
N TYR A 356 -18.57 -51.37 11.52
CA TYR A 356 -19.69 -52.29 11.64
C TYR A 356 -19.98 -53.09 10.35
N GLU A 357 -19.70 -52.57 9.15
CA GLU A 357 -19.94 -53.33 7.91
C GLU A 357 -18.98 -54.52 7.73
N ARG A 358 -17.78 -54.48 8.33
CA ARG A 358 -16.88 -55.66 8.41
C ARG A 358 -17.43 -56.79 9.31
N LEU A 359 -18.32 -56.48 10.26
CA LEU A 359 -19.05 -57.49 11.03
C LEU A 359 -20.20 -58.13 10.20
N ALA A 360 -20.63 -57.47 9.11
CA ALA A 360 -21.75 -57.89 8.27
C ALA A 360 -21.34 -58.47 6.90
N GLU A 361 -20.07 -58.37 6.50
CA GLU A 361 -19.48 -58.94 5.26
C GLU A 361 -19.35 -60.48 5.30
N LYS A 362 -20.47 -61.16 5.55
CA LYS A 362 -20.74 -62.47 4.97
C LYS A 362 -21.78 -62.41 3.84
N THR A 363 -22.44 -61.28 3.61
CA THR A 363 -23.47 -61.17 2.57
C THR A 363 -23.69 -59.72 2.14
N ARG A 364 -23.13 -59.30 1.00
CA ARG A 364 -23.89 -58.76 -0.15
C ARG A 364 -23.02 -57.98 -1.15
N GLU A 365 -23.56 -57.98 -2.36
CA GLU A 365 -23.07 -57.41 -3.60
C GLU A 365 -22.76 -55.91 -3.50
N ARG A 366 -21.75 -55.51 -4.29
CA ARG A 366 -21.34 -54.13 -4.58
C ARG A 366 -22.54 -53.26 -4.99
N THR A 367 -23.08 -52.46 -4.08
CA THR A 367 -23.96 -51.35 -4.45
C THR A 367 -23.12 -50.11 -4.77
N HIS A 368 -23.29 -49.60 -6.00
CA HIS A 368 -22.62 -48.41 -6.55
C HIS A 368 -23.19 -47.06 -6.07
N LEU A 369 -24.04 -47.05 -5.04
CA LEU A 369 -24.68 -45.84 -4.51
C LEU A 369 -23.88 -45.29 -3.31
N LEU A 370 -23.74 -43.97 -3.23
CA LEU A 370 -23.19 -43.30 -2.07
C LEU A 370 -24.05 -43.63 -0.84
N SER A 371 -23.42 -43.81 0.33
CA SER A 371 -24.21 -43.91 1.56
C SER A 371 -24.94 -42.59 1.80
N LYS A 372 -26.13 -42.64 2.41
CA LYS A 372 -26.90 -41.43 2.75
C LYS A 372 -26.07 -40.44 3.59
N GLU A 373 -25.16 -40.96 4.42
CA GLU A 373 -24.23 -40.17 5.22
C GLU A 373 -23.16 -39.49 4.36
N THR A 374 -22.62 -40.18 3.34
CA THR A 374 -21.67 -39.62 2.37
C THR A 374 -22.34 -38.59 1.45
N GLU A 375 -23.60 -38.80 1.05
CA GLU A 375 -24.42 -37.80 0.35
C GLU A 375 -24.63 -36.55 1.22
N THR A 376 -25.01 -36.73 2.49
CA THR A 376 -25.21 -35.63 3.45
C THR A 376 -23.92 -34.81 3.66
N PHE A 377 -22.77 -35.48 3.74
CA PHE A 377 -21.46 -34.81 3.82
C PHE A 377 -21.18 -33.99 2.55
N CYS A 378 -21.38 -34.59 1.38
CA CYS A 378 -21.15 -33.93 0.09
C CYS A 378 -22.08 -32.72 -0.09
N ASP A 379 -23.35 -32.82 0.32
CA ASP A 379 -24.32 -31.73 0.25
C ASP A 379 -23.95 -30.59 1.20
N MET A 380 -23.60 -30.90 2.46
CA MET A 380 -23.17 -29.89 3.43
C MET A 380 -21.89 -29.17 2.99
N PHE A 381 -20.93 -29.90 2.42
CA PHE A 381 -19.73 -29.28 1.86
C PHE A 381 -20.06 -28.42 0.65
N SER A 382 -20.96 -28.89 -0.23
CA SER A 382 -21.38 -28.14 -1.43
C SER A 382 -22.11 -26.85 -1.09
N ASP A 383 -22.97 -26.88 -0.07
CA ASP A 383 -23.68 -25.71 0.43
C ASP A 383 -22.70 -24.71 1.05
N ALA A 384 -21.73 -25.19 1.83
CA ALA A 384 -20.66 -24.37 2.39
C ALA A 384 -19.79 -23.75 1.28
N ALA A 385 -19.35 -24.55 0.31
CA ALA A 385 -18.56 -24.10 -0.84
C ALA A 385 -19.34 -23.10 -1.70
N GLY A 386 -20.62 -23.34 -1.97
CA GLY A 386 -21.47 -22.43 -2.73
C GLY A 386 -21.72 -21.11 -2.02
N LEU A 387 -21.85 -21.11 -0.69
CA LEU A 387 -21.93 -19.89 0.11
C LEU A 387 -20.61 -19.11 0.10
N LEU A 388 -19.48 -19.81 0.26
CA LEU A 388 -18.14 -19.22 0.23
C LEU A 388 -17.81 -18.65 -1.16
N GLN A 389 -18.11 -19.38 -2.23
CA GLN A 389 -17.86 -18.94 -3.61
C GLN A 389 -18.66 -17.68 -3.98
N LYS A 390 -19.88 -17.53 -3.45
CA LYS A 390 -20.69 -16.31 -3.61
C LYS A 390 -20.19 -15.13 -2.78
N SER A 391 -19.43 -15.41 -1.71
CA SER A 391 -19.03 -14.43 -0.71
C SER A 391 -17.54 -14.08 -0.75
N LEU A 392 -16.75 -14.75 -1.58
CA LEU A 392 -15.29 -14.58 -1.68
C LEU A 392 -14.85 -14.33 -3.12
N SER A 393 -13.68 -13.71 -3.28
CA SER A 393 -12.97 -13.73 -4.57
C SER A 393 -12.49 -15.14 -4.91
N ALA A 394 -12.18 -15.41 -6.18
CA ALA A 394 -11.69 -16.72 -6.60
C ALA A 394 -10.41 -17.15 -5.84
N SER A 395 -9.47 -16.23 -5.57
CA SER A 395 -8.24 -16.56 -4.82
C SER A 395 -8.53 -16.84 -3.35
N ALA A 396 -9.40 -16.04 -2.70
CA ALA A 396 -9.75 -16.26 -1.30
C ALA A 396 -10.58 -17.55 -1.12
N PHE A 397 -11.45 -17.86 -2.09
CA PHE A 397 -12.18 -19.13 -2.17
C PHE A 397 -11.24 -20.32 -2.33
N LYS A 398 -10.23 -20.23 -3.20
CA LYS A 398 -9.20 -21.26 -3.33
C LYS A 398 -8.44 -21.45 -2.01
N ASN A 399 -7.93 -20.36 -1.42
CA ASN A 399 -7.16 -20.40 -0.18
C ASN A 399 -7.96 -21.02 0.99
N ILE A 400 -9.23 -20.63 1.17
CA ILE A 400 -10.04 -21.20 2.26
C ILE A 400 -10.38 -22.66 2.02
N THR A 401 -10.56 -23.06 0.77
CA THR A 401 -10.80 -24.46 0.42
C THR A 401 -9.57 -25.30 0.72
N GLU A 402 -8.38 -24.84 0.32
CA GLU A 402 -7.10 -25.48 0.66
C GLU A 402 -6.92 -25.61 2.17
N MET A 403 -7.24 -24.55 2.95
CA MET A 403 -7.21 -24.60 4.42
C MET A 403 -8.20 -25.61 5.00
N LEU A 404 -9.45 -25.63 4.52
CA LEU A 404 -10.49 -26.57 4.98
C LEU A 404 -10.09 -28.01 4.71
N VAL A 405 -9.54 -28.27 3.54
CA VAL A 405 -9.06 -29.59 3.13
C VAL A 405 -7.85 -30.01 3.94
N GLY A 406 -6.92 -29.08 4.20
CA GLY A 406 -5.78 -29.30 5.10
C GLY A 406 -6.27 -29.72 6.48
N LEU A 407 -7.20 -28.97 7.08
CA LEU A 407 -7.78 -29.31 8.39
C LEU A 407 -8.47 -30.70 8.41
N ILE A 408 -9.19 -31.06 7.35
CA ILE A 408 -9.82 -32.39 7.22
C ILE A 408 -8.74 -33.47 7.11
N THR A 409 -7.72 -33.27 6.28
CA THR A 409 -6.63 -34.23 6.06
C THR A 409 -5.83 -34.43 7.34
N ASP A 410 -5.40 -33.34 7.98
CA ASP A 410 -4.66 -33.35 9.24
C ASP A 410 -5.46 -34.06 10.33
N TRP A 411 -6.76 -33.78 10.44
CA TRP A 411 -7.62 -34.46 11.40
C TRP A 411 -7.74 -35.97 11.14
N ILE A 412 -7.92 -36.36 9.89
CA ILE A 412 -7.99 -37.78 9.51
C ILE A 412 -6.68 -38.47 9.90
N LEU A 413 -5.54 -37.91 9.53
CA LEU A 413 -4.22 -38.52 9.74
C LEU A 413 -3.78 -38.52 11.21
N SER A 414 -4.03 -37.43 11.94
CA SER A 414 -3.51 -37.25 13.31
C SER A 414 -4.45 -37.70 14.41
N GLU A 415 -5.78 -37.62 14.22
CA GLU A 415 -6.75 -37.92 15.28
C GLU A 415 -7.60 -39.17 15.01
N TRP A 416 -8.01 -39.38 13.76
CA TRP A 416 -8.98 -40.44 13.43
C TRP A 416 -8.30 -41.76 13.07
N LEU A 417 -7.37 -41.74 12.11
CA LEU A 417 -6.66 -42.91 11.61
C LEU A 417 -5.93 -43.66 12.73
N PRO A 418 -5.17 -43.01 13.64
CA PRO A 418 -4.48 -43.70 14.72
C PRO A 418 -5.47 -44.50 15.60
N LYS A 419 -6.68 -43.99 15.82
CA LYS A 419 -7.69 -44.66 16.65
C LYS A 419 -8.38 -45.84 15.95
N LYS A 420 -8.30 -45.94 14.63
CA LYS A 420 -9.04 -46.93 13.82
C LYS A 420 -8.25 -47.41 12.57
N PRO A 421 -7.02 -47.94 12.72
CA PRO A 421 -6.13 -48.24 11.59
C PRO A 421 -6.73 -49.25 10.60
N TYR A 422 -7.51 -50.22 11.09
CA TYR A 422 -8.16 -51.25 10.28
C TYR A 422 -9.36 -50.76 9.43
N CYS A 423 -9.90 -49.57 9.70
CA CYS A 423 -11.06 -49.03 8.96
C CYS A 423 -10.63 -48.21 7.73
N LEU A 424 -9.34 -47.93 7.57
CA LEU A 424 -8.79 -47.05 6.55
C LEU A 424 -9.00 -47.58 5.13
N ARG A 425 -8.75 -48.88 4.88
CA ARG A 425 -8.97 -49.51 3.56
C ARG A 425 -10.44 -49.49 3.10
N LEU A 426 -11.38 -49.52 4.04
CA LEU A 426 -12.83 -49.44 3.76
C LEU A 426 -13.29 -47.99 3.57
N ALA A 427 -12.72 -47.07 4.34
CA ALA A 427 -12.97 -45.63 4.20
C ALA A 427 -12.37 -45.05 2.90
N LEU A 428 -11.43 -45.74 2.23
CA LEU A 428 -10.76 -45.27 1.02
C LEU A 428 -11.70 -44.99 -0.16
N ALA A 429 -12.68 -45.85 -0.41
CA ALA A 429 -13.58 -45.67 -1.54
C ALA A 429 -14.42 -44.39 -1.37
N ASP A 430 -14.82 -44.09 -0.14
CA ASP A 430 -15.59 -42.89 0.17
C ASP A 430 -14.70 -41.66 0.39
N LEU A 431 -13.48 -41.78 0.92
CA LEU A 431 -12.49 -40.70 0.95
C LEU A 431 -12.04 -40.31 -0.46
N SER A 432 -11.87 -41.28 -1.36
CA SER A 432 -11.57 -41.03 -2.77
C SER A 432 -12.77 -40.41 -3.51
N ARG A 433 -14.01 -40.79 -3.18
CA ARG A 433 -15.22 -40.16 -3.74
C ARG A 433 -15.45 -38.76 -3.19
N ILE A 434 -15.23 -38.56 -1.89
CA ILE A 434 -15.19 -37.25 -1.25
C ILE A 434 -14.12 -36.42 -1.95
N HIS A 435 -12.91 -36.95 -2.12
CA HIS A 435 -11.83 -36.28 -2.83
C HIS A 435 -12.22 -35.85 -4.26
N SER A 436 -12.76 -36.77 -5.07
CA SER A 436 -13.21 -36.46 -6.43
C SER A 436 -14.37 -35.47 -6.46
N ALA A 437 -15.38 -35.62 -5.58
CA ALA A 437 -16.51 -34.71 -5.49
C ALA A 437 -16.09 -33.31 -5.03
N LEU A 438 -15.13 -33.23 -4.10
CA LEU A 438 -14.54 -31.98 -3.64
C LEU A 438 -13.71 -31.33 -4.75
N GLN A 439 -12.88 -32.09 -5.45
CA GLN A 439 -12.05 -31.59 -6.55
C GLN A 439 -12.90 -31.10 -7.73
N GLU A 440 -13.96 -31.83 -8.11
CA GLU A 440 -14.89 -31.45 -9.17
C GLU A 440 -15.66 -30.17 -8.81
N LYS A 441 -16.05 -30.00 -7.54
CA LYS A 441 -16.84 -28.86 -7.07
C LYS A 441 -16.01 -27.62 -6.73
N THR A 442 -14.76 -27.80 -6.33
CA THR A 442 -13.90 -26.68 -5.86
C THR A 442 -12.74 -26.34 -6.80
N GLY A 443 -12.41 -27.21 -7.75
CA GLY A 443 -11.26 -27.05 -8.65
C GLY A 443 -9.90 -27.15 -7.97
N CYS A 444 -9.85 -27.49 -6.67
CA CYS A 444 -8.61 -27.60 -5.90
C CYS A 444 -8.09 -29.04 -5.93
N ALA A 445 -6.80 -29.22 -6.26
CA ALA A 445 -6.14 -30.52 -6.20
C ALA A 445 -5.86 -30.88 -4.73
N LEU A 446 -6.54 -31.88 -4.17
CA LEU A 446 -6.32 -32.32 -2.79
C LEU A 446 -5.16 -33.33 -2.76
N LEU A 447 -3.98 -32.86 -3.15
CA LEU A 447 -2.82 -33.71 -3.47
C LEU A 447 -2.44 -34.64 -2.30
N LYS A 448 -2.32 -34.11 -1.07
CA LYS A 448 -2.04 -34.93 0.13
C LYS A 448 -3.09 -36.03 0.37
N LEU A 449 -4.39 -35.71 0.32
CA LEU A 449 -5.44 -36.72 0.52
C LEU A 449 -5.46 -37.76 -0.62
N GLY A 450 -5.19 -37.32 -1.86
CA GLY A 450 -5.04 -38.21 -3.01
C GLY A 450 -3.83 -39.14 -2.88
N GLU A 451 -2.69 -38.64 -2.42
CA GLU A 451 -1.48 -39.42 -2.14
C GLU A 451 -1.67 -40.39 -0.97
N VAL A 452 -2.38 -39.99 0.08
CA VAL A 452 -2.80 -40.89 1.15
C VAL A 452 -3.64 -42.03 0.57
N CYS A 453 -4.62 -41.71 -0.28
CA CYS A 453 -5.43 -42.73 -0.95
C CYS A 453 -4.59 -43.67 -1.84
N LYS A 454 -3.57 -43.15 -2.55
CA LYS A 454 -2.64 -43.94 -3.36
C LYS A 454 -1.79 -44.89 -2.51
N LEU A 455 -1.21 -44.40 -1.43
CA LEU A 455 -0.40 -45.19 -0.49
C LEU A 455 -1.19 -46.36 0.08
N ILE A 456 -2.41 -46.09 0.58
CA ILE A 456 -3.23 -47.13 1.20
C ILE A 456 -3.78 -48.11 0.14
N GLY A 457 -3.93 -47.64 -1.10
CA GLY A 457 -4.31 -48.44 -2.27
C GLY A 457 -3.18 -49.25 -2.91
N MET A 458 -1.95 -49.15 -2.40
CA MET A 458 -0.83 -49.99 -2.84
C MET A 458 -1.07 -51.46 -2.49
N ASP A 459 -0.54 -52.34 -3.34
CA ASP A 459 -0.54 -53.77 -3.10
C ASP A 459 0.35 -54.14 -1.90
N ASP A 460 -0.01 -55.23 -1.20
CA ASP A 460 0.66 -55.65 0.04
C ASP A 460 2.16 -55.92 -0.17
N SER A 461 2.57 -56.36 -1.36
CA SER A 461 3.99 -56.55 -1.74
C SER A 461 4.78 -55.24 -1.79
N THR A 462 4.21 -54.19 -2.37
CA THR A 462 4.85 -52.86 -2.42
C THR A 462 4.94 -52.23 -1.04
N LEU A 463 3.89 -52.37 -0.23
CA LEU A 463 3.91 -51.91 1.16
C LEU A 463 4.97 -52.63 2.00
N GLN A 464 5.11 -53.96 1.85
CA GLN A 464 6.16 -54.73 2.51
C GLN A 464 7.56 -54.32 2.06
N ARG A 465 7.73 -54.06 0.76
CA ARG A 465 9.00 -53.55 0.21
C ARG A 465 9.39 -52.21 0.84
N ILE A 466 8.46 -51.26 0.96
CA ILE A 466 8.73 -49.97 1.62
C ILE A 466 9.11 -50.20 3.09
N LYS A 467 8.34 -51.02 3.84
CA LYS A 467 8.64 -51.34 5.26
C LYS A 467 10.00 -51.99 5.48
N GLU A 468 10.38 -52.93 4.61
CA GLU A 468 11.67 -53.60 4.69
C GLU A 468 12.83 -52.63 4.43
N LYS A 469 12.63 -51.69 3.49
CA LYS A 469 13.62 -50.69 3.11
C LYS A 469 13.75 -49.55 4.11
N THR A 470 12.66 -49.18 4.78
CA THR A 470 12.67 -48.31 5.97
C THR A 470 13.56 -48.90 7.07
N LYS A 471 13.45 -50.21 7.36
CA LYS A 471 14.26 -50.87 8.39
C LYS A 471 15.76 -50.90 8.07
N THR A 472 16.11 -50.83 6.78
CA THR A 472 17.50 -50.77 6.33
C THR A 472 17.99 -49.35 6.05
N GLU A 473 17.18 -48.33 6.39
CA GLU A 473 17.45 -46.90 6.13
C GLU A 473 17.80 -46.60 4.65
N ASP A 474 17.26 -47.37 3.70
CA ASP A 474 17.53 -47.21 2.27
C ASP A 474 16.59 -46.14 1.68
N MET A 475 16.86 -44.89 2.04
CA MET A 475 16.05 -43.72 1.68
C MET A 475 15.92 -43.53 0.16
N PHE A 476 16.94 -43.93 -0.61
CA PHE A 476 16.94 -43.81 -2.07
C PHE A 476 15.92 -44.75 -2.71
N GLU A 477 15.83 -45.99 -2.24
CA GLU A 477 14.85 -46.95 -2.74
C GLU A 477 13.42 -46.57 -2.29
N ILE A 478 13.25 -46.07 -1.06
CA ILE A 478 11.95 -45.58 -0.57
C ILE A 478 11.45 -44.42 -1.43
N SER A 479 12.28 -43.39 -1.64
CA SER A 479 11.92 -42.25 -2.49
C SER A 479 11.61 -42.68 -3.92
N SER A 480 12.40 -43.59 -4.50
CA SER A 480 12.14 -44.11 -5.85
C SER A 480 10.80 -44.83 -5.97
N VAL A 481 10.38 -45.58 -4.94
CA VAL A 481 9.07 -46.25 -4.92
C VAL A 481 7.96 -45.21 -4.77
N LEU A 482 8.07 -44.26 -3.85
CA LEU A 482 7.06 -43.20 -3.65
C LEU A 482 6.90 -42.31 -4.90
N ASP A 483 8.01 -41.93 -5.54
CA ASP A 483 8.04 -41.16 -6.79
C ASP A 483 7.31 -41.92 -7.92
N SER A 484 7.47 -43.25 -7.99
CA SER A 484 6.82 -44.06 -9.03
C SER A 484 5.30 -44.10 -8.93
N TYR A 485 4.74 -43.81 -7.75
CA TYR A 485 3.30 -43.65 -7.53
C TYR A 485 2.86 -42.17 -7.56
N GLY A 486 3.79 -41.25 -7.79
CA GLY A 486 3.58 -39.80 -7.75
C GLY A 486 3.10 -39.35 -6.38
N ILE A 487 3.84 -39.75 -5.34
CA ILE A 487 3.70 -39.28 -3.96
C ILE A 487 4.84 -38.31 -3.70
N ALA A 488 4.52 -37.01 -3.64
CA ALA A 488 5.49 -35.93 -3.48
C ALA A 488 5.14 -34.96 -2.33
N GLU A 489 3.87 -34.92 -1.91
CA GLU A 489 3.38 -34.02 -0.87
C GLU A 489 3.45 -34.62 0.53
N LEU A 490 3.41 -35.96 0.65
CA LEU A 490 3.59 -36.65 1.93
C LEU A 490 5.07 -36.77 2.30
N SER A 491 5.40 -36.36 3.52
CA SER A 491 6.70 -36.63 4.14
C SER A 491 6.89 -38.14 4.37
N LEU A 492 8.14 -38.56 4.54
CA LEU A 492 8.47 -39.97 4.79
C LEU A 492 7.81 -40.48 6.08
N ASP A 493 7.79 -39.65 7.14
CA ASP A 493 7.10 -39.94 8.40
C ASP A 493 5.58 -40.12 8.20
N GLU A 494 4.93 -39.24 7.41
CA GLU A 494 3.51 -39.36 7.07
C GLU A 494 3.24 -40.65 6.25
N CYS A 495 4.15 -41.00 5.33
CA CYS A 495 4.06 -42.24 4.55
C CYS A 495 4.19 -43.47 5.45
N GLU A 496 5.16 -43.50 6.36
CA GLU A 496 5.36 -44.57 7.32
C GLU A 496 4.17 -44.72 8.26
N MET A 497 3.61 -43.62 8.78
CA MET A 497 2.39 -43.65 9.59
C MET A 497 1.21 -44.31 8.85
N VAL A 498 1.07 -44.03 7.56
CA VAL A 498 0.02 -44.59 6.70
C VAL A 498 0.29 -46.07 6.38
N ILE A 499 1.55 -46.45 6.13
CA ILE A 499 1.99 -47.80 5.71
C ILE A 499 2.05 -48.77 6.89
N ASP A 500 2.62 -48.34 8.02
CA ASP A 500 2.83 -49.19 9.19
C ASP A 500 1.54 -49.53 9.91
N GLY A 501 0.55 -48.63 9.87
CA GLY A 501 -0.67 -48.78 10.65
C GLY A 501 -0.43 -48.91 12.16
N SER A 502 0.80 -48.66 12.67
CA SER A 502 1.37 -49.00 13.99
C SER A 502 0.72 -48.33 15.22
N LEU A 503 -0.59 -48.14 15.18
CA LEU A 503 -1.50 -48.62 16.22
C LEU A 503 -2.07 -50.03 15.86
N LEU A 504 -1.29 -50.89 15.20
CA LEU A 504 -1.63 -52.30 14.93
C LEU A 504 -1.21 -53.18 16.11
#